data_AF-A0A974WWF2-F1
#
_entry.id   AF-A0A974WWF2-F1
#
_cell.length_a   1.000
_cell.length_b   1.000
_cell.length_c   1.000
_cell.angle_alpha   90.00
_cell.angle_beta   90.00
_cell.angle_gamma   90.00
#
_symmetry.space_group_name_H-M   'P 1'
#
loop_
_entity.id
_entity.type
_entity.pdbx_description
1 polymer ?
#
loop_
_entity_poly.entity_id
_entity_poly.type
_entity_poly.pdbx_seq_one_letter_code
_entity_poly.pdbx_strand_id
1 'polypeptide(L)'
;MGDLTGDLMAAGSQPDPAARTPLLRIVNPDATPEEVAALVAVLSTLGPGAGAAPAPPRPSWTDPARGVRGVHRHGPGSWRSSGLPG
;
A
#
# COMPACT_ATOMS: atom_id res chain seq x y z
N MET A 1 21.82 -24.10 -41.09
CA MET A 1 20.91 -23.01 -41.46
C MET A 1 19.53 -23.38 -40.90
N GLY A 2 19.24 -22.99 -39.67
CA GLY A 2 17.97 -23.28 -39.01
C GLY A 2 17.72 -22.16 -38.01
N ASP A 3 16.82 -21.26 -38.37
CA ASP A 3 16.51 -20.01 -37.68
C ASP A 3 15.96 -20.28 -36.27
N LEU A 4 16.68 -19.79 -35.25
CA LEU A 4 16.23 -19.78 -33.84
C LEU A 4 15.51 -18.47 -33.47
N THR A 5 15.13 -17.66 -34.46
CA THR A 5 14.61 -16.30 -34.26
C THR A 5 13.08 -16.25 -34.03
N GLY A 6 12.42 -17.39 -33.84
CA GLY A 6 10.96 -17.47 -33.98
C GLY A 6 10.08 -17.04 -32.80
N ASP A 7 10.47 -17.25 -31.54
CA ASP A 7 9.42 -17.49 -30.52
C ASP A 7 9.60 -16.79 -29.16
N LEU A 8 10.34 -15.68 -29.10
CA LEU A 8 10.63 -14.97 -27.85
C LEU A 8 9.94 -13.60 -27.71
N MET A 9 8.94 -13.33 -28.55
CA MET A 9 8.16 -12.09 -28.48
C MET A 9 6.66 -12.40 -28.50
N ALA A 10 6.07 -12.58 -27.31
CA ALA A 10 4.70 -12.18 -26.92
C ALA A 10 4.06 -13.14 -25.90
N ALA A 11 4.63 -13.29 -24.71
CA ALA A 11 3.81 -13.62 -23.54
C ALA A 11 3.33 -12.31 -22.92
N GLY A 12 2.36 -11.66 -23.57
CA GLY A 12 1.58 -10.61 -22.91
C GLY A 12 0.84 -11.27 -21.76
N SER A 13 1.22 -10.99 -20.52
CA SER A 13 0.56 -11.51 -19.32
C SER A 13 -0.94 -11.19 -19.39
N GLN A 14 -1.76 -12.19 -19.72
CA GLN A 14 -3.21 -12.05 -19.59
C GLN A 14 -3.51 -11.81 -18.11
N PRO A 15 -4.22 -10.72 -17.75
CA PRO A 15 -4.60 -10.50 -16.37
C PRO A 15 -5.53 -11.63 -15.91
N ASP A 16 -5.11 -12.30 -14.84
CA ASP A 16 -5.84 -13.36 -14.17
C ASP A 16 -7.30 -12.90 -13.91
N PRO A 17 -8.33 -13.62 -14.39
CA PRO A 17 -9.71 -13.28 -14.10
C PRO A 17 -10.04 -13.27 -12.60
N ALA A 18 -9.27 -13.98 -11.76
CA ALA A 18 -9.41 -13.92 -10.30
C ALA A 18 -9.00 -12.55 -9.72
N ALA A 19 -8.17 -11.78 -10.41
CA ALA A 19 -7.81 -10.41 -10.01
C ALA A 19 -8.97 -9.40 -10.17
N ARG A 20 -10.07 -9.78 -10.82
CA ARG A 20 -11.23 -8.90 -11.04
C ARG A 20 -12.30 -9.00 -9.94
N THR A 21 -12.21 -9.96 -9.02
CA THR A 21 -13.16 -10.07 -7.93
C THR A 21 -12.75 -9.13 -6.78
N PRO A 22 -13.59 -8.16 -6.40
CA PRO A 22 -13.27 -7.26 -5.30
C PRO A 22 -13.15 -8.06 -3.99
N LEU A 23 -12.00 -7.92 -3.32
CA LEU A 23 -11.73 -8.59 -2.04
C LEU A 23 -12.58 -8.04 -0.89
N LEU A 24 -13.17 -6.85 -1.08
CA LEU A 24 -14.01 -6.16 -0.11
C LEU A 24 -15.40 -5.92 -0.71
N ARG A 25 -16.43 -6.22 0.07
CA ARG A 25 -17.84 -6.00 -0.31
C ARG A 25 -18.39 -4.85 0.52
N ILE A 26 -18.89 -3.81 -0.15
CA ILE A 26 -19.64 -2.73 0.49
C ILE A 26 -21.05 -3.28 0.75
N VAL A 27 -21.44 -3.34 2.03
CA VAL A 27 -22.74 -3.91 2.44
C VAL A 27 -23.84 -2.85 2.40
N ASN A 28 -23.54 -1.60 2.77
CA ASN A 28 -24.45 -0.47 2.68
C ASN A 28 -23.74 0.71 1.98
N PRO A 29 -24.07 1.03 0.72
CA PRO A 29 -23.48 2.15 0.01
C PRO A 29 -24.08 3.51 0.41
N ASP A 30 -25.32 3.53 0.92
CA ASP A 30 -26.10 4.75 1.18
C ASP A 30 -26.29 4.96 2.69
N ALA A 31 -25.20 4.94 3.44
CA ALA A 31 -25.23 5.24 4.87
C ALA A 31 -25.67 6.69 5.12
N THR A 32 -26.53 6.92 6.11
CA THR A 32 -26.98 8.29 6.41
C THR A 32 -25.87 9.10 7.08
N PRO A 33 -25.92 10.45 7.05
CA PRO A 33 -24.94 11.30 7.74
C PRO A 33 -24.82 10.98 9.23
N GLU A 34 -25.92 10.62 9.88
CA GLU A 34 -25.97 10.25 11.30
C GLU A 34 -25.23 8.94 11.58
N GLU A 35 -25.38 7.94 10.71
CA GLU A 35 -24.68 6.66 10.82
C GLU A 35 -23.17 6.84 10.64
N VAL A 36 -22.76 7.66 9.66
CA VAL A 36 -21.35 8.03 9.47
C VAL A 36 -20.81 8.72 10.72
N ALA A 37 -21.57 9.66 11.29
CA ALA A 37 -21.16 10.37 12.51
C ALA A 37 -21.01 9.42 13.70
N ALA A 38 -21.91 8.44 13.85
CA ALA A 38 -21.82 7.44 14.91
C ALA A 38 -20.56 6.57 14.78
N LEU A 39 -20.21 6.13 13.56
CA LEU A 39 -19.00 5.36 13.31
C LEU A 39 -17.74 6.18 13.60
N VAL A 40 -17.69 7.43 13.16
CA VAL A 40 -16.56 8.34 13.45
C VAL A 40 -16.41 8.56 14.95
N ALA A 41 -17.52 8.78 15.67
CA ALA A 41 -17.49 8.95 17.12
C ALA A 41 -16.87 7.73 17.81
N VAL A 42 -17.34 6.51 17.47
CA VAL A 42 -16.81 5.26 18.05
C VAL A 42 -15.33 5.09 17.71
N LEU A 43 -14.93 5.22 16.44
CA LEU A 43 -13.52 5.03 16.04
C LEU A 43 -12.59 6.08 16.68
N SER A 44 -13.07 7.29 16.90
CA SER A 44 -12.30 8.35 17.57
C SER A 44 -12.02 8.01 19.03
N THR A 45 -12.93 7.29 19.71
CA THR A 45 -12.68 6.79 21.07
C THR A 45 -11.65 5.66 21.13
N LEU A 46 -11.44 4.94 20.02
CA LEU A 46 -10.44 3.87 19.91
C LEU A 46 -9.04 4.40 19.55
N GLY A 47 -8.92 5.71 19.26
CA GLY A 47 -7.64 6.35 18.99
C GLY A 47 -6.69 6.28 20.18
N PRO A 48 -5.37 6.40 19.96
CA PRO A 48 -4.41 6.47 21.06
C PRO A 48 -4.83 7.61 21.99
N GLY A 49 -5.05 7.27 23.27
CA GLY A 49 -5.59 8.20 24.27
C GLY A 49 -4.80 9.51 24.34
N ALA A 50 -5.43 10.54 24.90
CA ALA A 50 -4.91 11.92 25.01
C ALA A 50 -3.68 12.08 25.94
N GLY A 51 -2.69 11.20 25.83
CA GLY A 51 -1.35 11.43 26.32
C GLY A 51 -0.58 12.27 25.31
N ALA A 52 0.36 13.10 25.80
CA ALA A 52 1.26 13.85 24.95
C ALA A 52 1.94 12.88 23.97
N ALA A 53 1.58 12.99 22.69
CA ALA A 53 2.19 12.18 21.66
C ALA A 53 3.70 12.44 21.68
N PRO A 54 4.55 11.40 21.64
CA PRO A 54 5.98 11.61 21.48
C PRO A 54 6.23 12.45 20.23
N ALA A 55 7.27 13.28 20.27
CA ALA A 55 7.64 14.08 19.11
C ALA A 55 7.72 13.16 17.88
N PRO A 56 7.04 13.51 16.77
CA PRO A 56 6.99 12.62 15.62
C PRO A 56 8.43 12.37 15.15
N PRO A 57 8.77 11.11 14.83
CA PRO A 57 10.08 10.82 14.24
C PRO A 57 10.22 11.66 12.96
N ARG A 58 11.46 12.09 12.66
CA ARG A 58 11.73 12.82 11.41
C ARG A 58 11.18 11.98 10.25
N PRO A 59 10.34 12.55 9.37
CA PRO A 59 9.75 11.79 8.29
C PRO A 59 10.88 11.33 7.38
N SER A 60 11.07 10.01 7.25
CA SER A 60 12.16 9.47 6.44
C SER A 60 11.94 9.67 4.94
N TRP A 61 10.83 10.31 4.52
CA TRP A 61 10.65 10.88 3.19
C TRP A 61 11.55 12.09 2.89
N THR A 62 11.85 12.91 3.91
CA THR A 62 12.74 14.08 3.78
C THR A 62 14.22 13.76 3.97
N ASP A 63 14.58 12.48 4.10
CA ASP A 63 15.97 12.07 4.26
C ASP A 63 16.77 12.36 2.97
N PRO A 64 17.81 13.22 3.00
CA PRO A 64 18.66 13.49 1.85
C PRO A 64 19.29 12.24 1.23
N ALA A 65 19.49 11.17 2.01
CA ALA A 65 20.02 9.90 1.52
C ALA A 65 19.09 9.23 0.47
N ARG A 66 17.82 9.64 0.37
CA ARG A 66 16.90 9.19 -0.69
C ARG A 66 17.07 9.91 -2.03
N GLY A 67 17.77 11.06 -2.05
CA GLY A 67 18.10 11.76 -3.30
C GLY A 67 19.14 11.02 -4.15
N VAL A 68 19.79 10.00 -3.58
CA VAL A 68 20.75 9.14 -4.26
C VAL A 68 20.20 7.71 -4.38
N ARG A 69 20.57 7.00 -5.46
CA ARG A 69 20.09 5.65 -5.71
C ARG A 69 20.70 4.67 -4.70
N GLY A 70 19.88 4.16 -3.77
CA GLY A 70 20.28 3.14 -2.79
C GLY A 70 20.05 1.69 -3.28
N VAL A 71 20.78 0.73 -2.72
CA VAL A 71 20.59 -0.70 -3.00
C VAL A 71 19.40 -1.23 -2.22
N HIS A 72 18.43 -1.82 -2.91
CA HIS A 72 17.30 -2.48 -2.26
C HIS A 72 17.70 -3.92 -1.92
N ARG A 73 17.68 -4.26 -0.63
CA ARG A 73 17.98 -5.64 -0.19
C ARG A 73 16.76 -6.52 -0.38
N HIS A 74 16.99 -7.80 -0.65
CA HIS A 74 15.96 -8.84 -0.52
C HIS A 74 15.93 -9.30 0.95
N GLY A 75 14.73 -9.56 1.49
CA GLY A 75 14.57 -10.08 2.84
C GLY A 75 13.30 -9.58 3.54
N PRO A 76 13.02 -10.09 4.75
CA PRO A 76 11.85 -9.68 5.54
C PRO A 76 11.80 -8.16 5.72
N GLY A 77 10.65 -7.55 5.40
CA GLY A 77 10.43 -6.11 5.53
C GLY A 77 11.00 -5.25 4.39
N SER A 78 11.76 -5.81 3.44
CA SER A 78 12.40 -4.99 2.41
C SER A 78 11.42 -4.33 1.44
N TRP A 79 10.33 -5.03 1.10
CA TRP A 79 9.21 -4.48 0.32
C TRP A 79 8.48 -3.34 1.03
N ARG A 80 8.46 -3.31 2.37
CA ARG A 80 7.86 -2.19 3.11
C ARG A 80 8.77 -0.96 3.08
N SER A 81 10.09 -1.18 3.18
CA SER A 81 11.08 -0.10 3.16
C SER A 81 11.27 0.58 1.80
N SER A 82 10.82 -0.05 0.70
CA SER A 82 10.92 0.56 -0.64
C SER A 82 9.92 1.71 -0.85
N GLY A 83 8.73 1.61 -0.26
CA GLY A 83 7.62 2.56 -0.46
C GLY A 83 7.19 3.34 0.77
N LEU A 84 7.59 2.92 1.98
CA LEU A 84 7.22 3.59 3.22
C LEU A 84 8.45 4.13 3.97
N PRO A 85 8.30 5.29 4.63
CA PRO A 85 9.20 5.72 5.69
C PRO A 85 9.35 4.61 6.75
N GLY A 86 10.58 4.19 7.03
CA GLY A 86 10.91 3.48 8.27
C GLY A 86 10.93 4.44 9.44
#